data_AF-A0A3C0PHH6-F1
#
_entry.id   AF-A0A3C0PHH6-F1
#
_cell.length_a   1.000
_cell.length_b   1.000
_cell.length_c   1.000
_cell.angle_alpha   90.00
_cell.angle_beta   90.00
_cell.angle_gamma   90.00
#
_symmetry.space_group_name_H-M   'P 1'
#
loop_
_entity.id
_entity.type
_entity.pdbx_description
1 polymer ?
#
loop_
_entity_poly.entity_id
_entity_poly.type
_entity_poly.pdbx_seq_one_letter_code
_entity_poly.pdbx_strand_id
1 'polypeptide(L)'
;MMRDYWDVAIIVYLSIATLSLIPTLLAILRKVKLNPDGDGYDKSPHFNDEEKERLKQHYSRIAGTLFYWKNQSEKYRTFKNYSIFWTIIVSICIPIISQLIGKGHSNWFLTIMSTHAALILGIYSRLKVEKNYQSFRLAESEFYDLRRELLDTPLKLATSGEQISNFFEKVGTLRKNARKSEIDNTPTIEDTKDKKQ
;
A
#
# COMPACT_ATOMS: atom_id res chain seq x y z
N MET A 1 3.56 -22.54 41.77
CA MET A 1 2.50 -22.04 40.87
C MET A 1 2.86 -22.52 39.46
N MET A 2 2.36 -23.69 39.05
CA MET A 2 2.59 -24.18 37.69
C MET A 2 1.85 -23.22 36.75
N ARG A 3 2.56 -22.44 35.93
CA ARG A 3 1.91 -21.65 34.86
C ARG A 3 1.14 -22.62 33.99
N ASP A 4 -0.13 -22.32 33.74
CA ASP A 4 -0.92 -23.08 32.79
C ASP A 4 -0.22 -23.00 31.43
N TYR A 5 -0.14 -24.12 30.69
CA TYR A 5 0.48 -24.14 29.37
C TYR A 5 -0.19 -23.14 28.42
N TRP A 6 -1.48 -22.85 28.65
CA TRP A 6 -2.22 -21.82 27.94
C TRP A 6 -1.72 -20.40 28.23
N ASP A 7 -1.28 -20.09 29.45
CA ASP A 7 -0.68 -18.79 29.77
C ASP A 7 0.59 -18.56 28.95
N VAL A 8 1.43 -19.60 28.86
CA VAL A 8 2.65 -19.56 28.05
C VAL A 8 2.29 -19.41 26.58
N ALA A 9 1.31 -20.16 26.07
CA ALA A 9 0.85 -20.04 24.68
C ALA A 9 0.32 -18.64 24.34
N ILE A 10 -0.47 -18.04 25.25
CA ILE A 10 -0.97 -16.66 25.11
C ILE A 10 0.21 -15.68 25.01
N ILE A 11 1.16 -15.76 25.94
CA ILE A 11 2.32 -14.85 25.96
C ILE A 11 3.14 -15.01 24.68
N VAL A 12 3.41 -16.24 24.25
CA VAL A 12 4.17 -16.52 23.02
C VAL A 12 3.42 -15.99 21.80
N TYR A 13 2.13 -16.26 21.67
CA TYR A 13 1.31 -15.77 20.56
C TYR A 13 1.31 -14.25 20.48
N LEU A 14 1.02 -13.56 21.60
CA LEU A 14 0.99 -12.10 21.65
C LEU A 14 2.36 -11.49 21.34
N SER A 15 3.44 -12.12 21.81
CA SER A 15 4.81 -11.68 21.50
C SER A 15 5.10 -11.81 20.02
N ILE A 16 4.78 -12.95 19.39
CA ILE A 16 5.02 -13.15 17.94
C ILE A 16 4.14 -12.21 17.11
N ALA A 17 2.86 -12.04 17.47
CA ALA A 17 1.95 -11.09 16.83
C ALA A 17 2.49 -9.66 16.89
N THR A 18 2.89 -9.21 18.09
CA THR A 18 3.42 -7.86 18.28
C THR A 18 4.75 -7.67 17.55
N LEU A 19 5.69 -8.60 17.68
CA LEU A 19 7.01 -8.52 17.03
C LEU A 19 6.88 -8.52 15.51
N SER A 20 6.00 -9.34 14.94
CA SER A 20 5.74 -9.38 13.50
C SER A 20 4.97 -8.16 12.97
N LEU A 21 4.32 -7.38 13.84
CA LEU A 21 3.68 -6.11 13.48
C LEU A 21 4.69 -4.96 13.39
N ILE A 22 5.86 -5.07 14.03
CA ILE A 22 6.89 -4.03 14.06
C ILE A 22 7.31 -3.57 12.64
N PRO A 23 7.64 -4.46 11.68
CA PRO A 23 8.00 -4.03 10.32
C PRO A 23 6.92 -3.18 9.66
N THR A 24 5.65 -3.50 9.91
CA THR A 24 4.51 -2.74 9.38
C THR A 24 4.39 -1.36 10.04
N LEU A 25 4.56 -1.27 11.36
CA LEU A 25 4.58 0.02 12.06
C LEU A 25 5.76 0.88 11.60
N LEU A 26 6.94 0.27 11.42
CA LEU A 26 8.11 0.95 10.88
C LEU A 26 7.85 1.45 9.45
N ALA A 27 7.16 0.69 8.61
CA ALA A 27 6.79 1.13 7.26
C ALA A 27 5.83 2.34 7.27
N ILE A 28 4.97 2.45 8.27
CA ILE A 28 4.10 3.62 8.48
C ILE A 28 4.92 4.87 8.82
N LEU A 29 5.96 4.71 9.65
CA LEU A 29 6.81 5.80 10.13
C LEU A 29 7.95 6.15 9.17
N ARG A 30 8.42 5.19 8.37
CA ARG A 30 9.56 5.37 7.46
C ARG A 30 9.14 6.20 6.25
N LYS A 31 10.06 7.07 5.81
CA LYS A 31 9.98 7.82 4.56
C LYS A 31 10.74 7.04 3.48
N VAL A 32 10.03 6.49 2.49
CA VAL A 32 10.63 5.72 1.40
C VAL A 32 11.28 6.66 0.39
N LYS A 33 12.57 6.48 0.06
CA LYS A 33 13.23 7.28 -0.98
C LYS A 33 12.73 6.87 -2.37
N LEU A 34 12.54 7.86 -3.26
CA LEU A 34 12.35 7.58 -4.68
C LEU A 34 13.60 6.90 -5.24
N ASN A 35 13.42 6.09 -6.28
CA ASN A 35 14.58 5.52 -6.97
C ASN A 35 15.37 6.68 -7.60
N PRO A 36 16.71 6.61 -7.60
CA PRO A 36 17.50 7.61 -8.30
C PRO A 36 17.05 7.66 -9.75
N ASP A 37 16.74 8.87 -10.21
CA ASP A 37 16.60 9.13 -11.63
C ASP A 37 17.94 8.77 -12.27
N GLY A 38 17.97 7.77 -13.15
CA GLY A 38 19.17 7.40 -13.91
C GLY A 38 19.55 8.51 -14.88
N ASP A 39 19.79 8.17 -16.14
CA ASP A 39 20.21 9.13 -17.18
C ASP A 39 19.19 10.24 -17.52
N GLY A 40 18.02 10.21 -16.86
CA GLY A 40 17.14 11.36 -16.67
C GLY A 40 16.62 11.98 -17.97
N TYR A 41 16.28 13.27 -17.91
CA TYR A 41 15.92 14.06 -19.10
C TYR A 41 17.18 14.62 -19.79
N ASP A 42 18.29 14.76 -19.06
CA ASP A 42 19.53 15.39 -19.52
C ASP A 42 20.15 14.70 -20.73
N LYS A 43 20.19 13.37 -20.73
CA LYS A 43 20.82 12.58 -21.78
C LYS A 43 19.88 12.21 -22.92
N SER A 44 18.62 12.68 -22.91
CA SER A 44 17.69 12.36 -23.99
C SER A 44 18.14 13.02 -25.31
N PRO A 45 18.27 12.24 -26.41
CA PRO A 45 18.62 12.79 -27.72
C PRO A 45 17.42 13.38 -28.45
N HIS A 46 16.19 13.18 -27.95
CA HIS A 46 14.95 13.53 -28.65
C HIS A 46 14.43 14.93 -28.36
N PHE A 47 14.99 15.62 -27.37
CA PHE A 47 14.50 16.90 -26.88
C PHE A 47 15.61 17.93 -26.89
N ASN A 48 15.28 19.19 -27.20
CA ASN A 48 16.19 20.31 -27.05
C ASN A 48 16.33 20.75 -25.58
N ASP A 49 17.22 21.70 -25.30
CA ASP A 49 17.51 22.11 -23.92
C ASP A 49 16.32 22.78 -23.21
N GLU A 50 15.50 23.55 -23.93
CA GLU A 50 14.30 24.18 -23.39
C GLU A 50 13.24 23.12 -22.99
N GLU A 51 13.04 22.14 -23.85
CA GLU A 51 12.14 21.01 -23.63
C GLU A 51 12.59 20.16 -22.43
N LYS A 52 13.88 19.86 -22.34
CA LYS A 52 14.47 19.15 -21.19
C LYS A 52 14.22 19.92 -19.90
N GLU A 53 14.39 21.24 -19.89
CA GLU A 53 14.15 22.07 -18.72
C GLU A 53 12.66 22.06 -18.32
N ARG A 54 11.74 22.15 -19.28
CA ARG A 54 10.30 22.01 -19.01
C ARG A 54 9.95 20.66 -18.39
N LEU A 55 10.55 19.57 -18.89
CA LEU A 55 10.35 18.23 -18.36
C LEU A 55 10.89 18.09 -16.93
N LYS A 56 12.08 18.64 -16.64
CA LYS A 56 12.64 18.69 -15.27
C LYS A 56 11.76 19.46 -14.31
N GLN A 57 11.27 20.64 -14.73
CA GLN A 57 10.36 21.44 -13.91
C GLN A 57 9.05 20.71 -13.66
N HIS A 58 8.50 20.01 -14.64
CA HIS A 58 7.32 19.17 -14.44
C HIS A 58 7.60 18.02 -13.45
N TYR A 59 8.71 17.31 -13.62
CA TYR A 59 9.11 16.24 -12.72
C TYR A 59 9.28 16.73 -11.28
N SER A 60 9.95 17.87 -11.07
CA SER A 60 10.13 18.47 -9.74
C SER A 60 8.78 18.76 -9.04
N ARG A 61 7.76 19.16 -9.81
CA ARG A 61 6.40 19.42 -9.31
C ARG A 61 5.65 18.13 -8.95
N ILE A 62 5.89 17.03 -9.66
CA ILE A 62 5.23 15.75 -9.37
C ILE A 62 6.02 14.84 -8.42
N ALA A 63 7.31 15.09 -8.20
CA ALA A 63 8.18 14.26 -7.37
C ALA A 63 7.61 14.06 -5.96
N GLY A 64 7.02 15.11 -5.35
CA GLY A 64 6.34 14.99 -4.06
C GLY A 64 5.16 14.02 -4.08
N THR A 65 4.38 14.02 -5.16
CA THR A 65 3.26 13.10 -5.38
C THR A 65 3.73 11.66 -5.59
N LEU A 66 4.78 11.45 -6.38
CA LEU A 66 5.37 10.12 -6.59
C LEU A 66 5.92 9.55 -5.29
N PHE A 67 6.60 10.40 -4.51
CA PHE A 67 7.08 10.03 -3.19
C PHE A 67 5.92 9.62 -2.28
N TYR A 68 4.83 10.38 -2.30
CA TYR A 68 3.62 10.06 -1.55
C TYR A 68 3.03 8.71 -1.99
N TRP A 69 2.82 8.47 -3.30
CA TRP A 69 2.29 7.20 -3.82
C TRP A 69 3.17 6.01 -3.44
N LYS A 70 4.48 6.12 -3.61
CA LYS A 70 5.42 5.07 -3.21
C LYS A 70 5.36 4.79 -1.71
N ASN A 71 5.26 5.83 -0.90
CA ASN A 71 5.17 5.69 0.55
C ASN A 71 3.84 5.03 0.97
N GLN A 72 2.73 5.39 0.33
CA GLN A 72 1.43 4.76 0.58
C GLN A 72 1.41 3.31 0.12
N SER A 73 1.90 3.01 -1.08
CA SER A 73 1.94 1.64 -1.59
C SER A 73 2.75 0.72 -0.66
N GLU A 74 3.87 1.19 -0.14
CA GLU A 74 4.68 0.43 0.83
C GLU A 74 3.98 0.19 2.18
N LYS A 75 3.25 1.18 2.70
CA LYS A 75 2.44 1.03 3.92
C LYS A 75 1.36 -0.02 3.74
N TYR A 76 0.59 0.08 2.66
CA TYR A 76 -0.46 -0.89 2.39
C TYR A 76 0.10 -2.27 2.05
N ARG A 77 1.24 -2.37 1.36
CA ARG A 77 1.93 -3.64 1.07
C ARG A 77 2.32 -4.39 2.35
N THR A 78 2.98 -3.69 3.27
CA THR A 78 3.47 -4.30 4.51
C THR A 78 2.30 -4.71 5.41
N PHE A 79 1.28 -3.87 5.55
CA PHE A 79 0.08 -4.23 6.31
C PHE A 79 -0.72 -5.36 5.64
N LYS A 80 -0.86 -5.36 4.32
CA LYS A 80 -1.46 -6.47 3.57
C LYS A 80 -0.77 -7.79 3.87
N ASN A 81 0.56 -7.83 3.78
CA ASN A 81 1.33 -9.03 4.04
C ASN A 81 1.14 -9.53 5.48
N TYR A 82 1.17 -8.62 6.46
CA TYR A 82 0.87 -8.94 7.86
C TYR A 82 -0.54 -9.53 8.01
N SER A 83 -1.56 -8.90 7.42
CA SER A 83 -2.95 -9.33 7.51
C SER A 83 -3.17 -10.72 6.89
N ILE A 84 -2.64 -10.96 5.69
CA ILE A 84 -2.76 -12.24 4.99
C ILE A 84 -2.08 -13.34 5.81
N PHE A 85 -0.86 -13.11 6.26
CA PHE A 85 -0.10 -14.07 7.06
C PHE A 85 -0.88 -14.51 8.30
N TRP A 86 -1.32 -13.56 9.13
CA TRP A 86 -2.04 -13.87 10.36
C TRP A 86 -3.43 -14.48 10.12
N THR A 87 -4.13 -14.05 9.08
CA THR A 87 -5.44 -14.64 8.75
C THR A 87 -5.30 -16.11 8.37
N ILE A 88 -4.27 -16.47 7.58
CA ILE A 88 -4.00 -17.86 7.22
C ILE A 88 -3.65 -18.68 8.48
N ILE A 89 -2.71 -18.19 9.29
CA ILE A 89 -2.29 -18.89 10.52
C ILE A 89 -3.47 -19.12 11.45
N VAL A 90 -4.25 -18.07 11.74
CA VAL A 90 -5.41 -18.19 12.65
C VAL A 90 -6.49 -19.12 12.08
N SER A 91 -6.76 -19.08 10.77
CA SER A 91 -7.76 -19.95 10.14
C SER A 91 -7.40 -21.43 10.25
N ILE A 92 -6.10 -21.78 10.18
CA ILE A 92 -5.61 -23.15 10.35
C ILE A 92 -5.62 -23.56 11.83
N CYS A 93 -5.20 -22.65 12.71
CA CYS A 93 -5.02 -22.96 14.13
C CYS A 93 -6.35 -23.08 14.89
N ILE A 94 -7.37 -22.27 14.57
CA ILE A 94 -8.65 -22.27 15.31
C ILE A 94 -9.30 -23.67 15.37
N PRO A 95 -9.50 -24.40 14.25
CA PRO A 95 -10.11 -25.74 14.30
C PRO A 95 -9.35 -26.74 15.16
N ILE A 96 -8.01 -26.67 15.16
CA ILE A 96 -7.15 -27.55 15.93
C ILE A 96 -7.25 -27.22 17.42
N ILE A 97 -7.12 -25.94 17.76
CA ILE A 97 -7.18 -25.47 19.16
C ILE A 97 -8.55 -25.73 19.76
N SER A 98 -9.63 -25.53 18.99
CA SER A 98 -11.00 -25.79 19.44
C SER A 98 -11.23 -27.23 19.90
N GLN A 99 -10.50 -28.21 19.33
CA GLN A 99 -10.57 -29.61 19.78
C GLN A 99 -9.81 -29.85 21.10
N LEU A 100 -8.90 -28.96 21.47
CA LEU A 100 -8.04 -29.06 22.66
C LEU A 100 -8.58 -28.23 23.85
N ILE A 101 -9.73 -27.58 23.69
CA ILE A 101 -10.39 -26.80 24.73
C ILE A 101 -10.93 -27.72 25.82
N GLY A 102 -10.70 -27.39 27.09
CA GLY A 102 -11.35 -28.12 28.18
C GLY A 102 -10.96 -27.74 29.60
N LYS A 103 -9.79 -27.16 29.84
CA LYS A 103 -9.34 -26.72 31.18
C LYS A 103 -8.47 -25.47 31.10
N GLY A 104 -8.40 -24.73 32.21
CA GLY A 104 -7.49 -23.59 32.34
C GLY A 104 -7.89 -22.41 31.46
N HIS A 105 -6.91 -21.69 30.90
CA HIS A 105 -7.13 -20.50 30.08
C HIS A 105 -7.27 -20.78 28.57
N SER A 106 -7.61 -22.02 28.17
CA SER A 106 -7.80 -22.39 26.75
C SER A 106 -8.84 -21.53 26.04
N ASN A 107 -9.94 -21.19 26.72
CA ASN A 107 -11.00 -20.34 26.16
C ASN A 107 -10.48 -18.92 25.88
N TRP A 108 -9.70 -18.35 26.81
CA TRP A 108 -9.07 -17.05 26.62
C TRP A 108 -8.12 -17.04 25.44
N PHE A 109 -7.33 -18.10 25.26
CA PHE A 109 -6.44 -18.22 24.11
C PHE A 109 -7.22 -18.21 22.79
N LEU A 110 -8.28 -19.00 22.67
CA LEU A 110 -9.14 -19.01 21.48
C LEU A 110 -9.79 -17.63 21.24
N THR A 111 -10.30 -16.98 22.29
CA THR A 111 -10.86 -15.63 22.19
C THR A 111 -9.82 -14.63 21.69
N ILE A 112 -8.61 -14.62 22.25
CA ILE A 112 -7.53 -13.71 21.84
C ILE A 112 -7.19 -13.90 20.36
N MET A 113 -7.05 -15.14 19.89
CA MET A 113 -6.77 -15.44 18.48
C MET A 113 -7.89 -14.94 17.56
N SER A 114 -9.14 -15.21 17.94
CA SER A 114 -10.33 -14.83 17.16
C SER A 114 -10.48 -13.31 17.11
N THR A 115 -10.32 -12.62 18.24
CA THR A 115 -10.33 -11.16 18.33
C THR A 115 -9.19 -10.55 17.51
N HIS A 116 -7.98 -11.09 17.58
CA HIS A 116 -6.85 -10.60 16.79
C HIS A 116 -7.13 -10.69 15.29
N ALA A 117 -7.60 -11.84 14.78
CA ALA A 117 -7.96 -11.98 13.37
C ALA A 117 -9.10 -11.05 12.97
N ALA A 118 -10.16 -10.93 13.80
CA ALA A 118 -11.28 -10.03 13.53
C ALA A 118 -10.83 -8.56 13.47
N LEU A 119 -9.95 -8.13 14.38
CA LEU A 119 -9.38 -6.77 14.37
C LEU A 119 -8.56 -6.52 13.10
N ILE A 120 -7.68 -7.44 12.72
CA ILE A 120 -6.89 -7.35 11.49
C ILE A 120 -7.81 -7.22 10.28
N LEU A 121 -8.81 -8.10 10.14
CA LEU A 121 -9.73 -8.10 9.01
C LEU A 121 -10.62 -6.85 8.98
N GLY A 122 -11.07 -6.38 10.15
CA GLY A 122 -11.82 -5.15 10.30
C GLY A 122 -11.03 -3.93 9.83
N ILE A 123 -9.74 -3.82 10.22
CA ILE A 123 -8.86 -2.75 9.76
C ILE A 123 -8.56 -2.91 8.26
N TYR A 124 -8.26 -4.13 7.80
CA TYR A 124 -7.93 -4.42 6.40
C TYR A 124 -9.05 -4.00 5.43
N SER A 125 -10.28 -4.37 5.76
CA SER A 125 -11.47 -4.02 4.99
C SER A 125 -11.77 -2.52 5.06
N ARG A 126 -11.77 -1.93 6.27
CA ARG A 126 -12.10 -0.51 6.47
C ARG A 126 -11.11 0.44 5.80
N LEU A 127 -9.82 0.11 5.85
CA LEU A 127 -8.78 0.90 5.19
C LEU A 127 -8.60 0.54 3.71
N LYS A 128 -9.49 -0.29 3.14
CA LYS A 128 -9.48 -0.72 1.74
C LYS A 128 -8.07 -1.11 1.27
N VAL A 129 -7.35 -1.86 2.10
CA VAL A 129 -5.88 -2.04 2.00
C VAL A 129 -5.46 -2.56 0.64
N GLU A 130 -6.15 -3.58 0.11
CA GLU A 130 -5.88 -4.14 -1.21
C GLU A 130 -6.04 -3.09 -2.33
N LYS A 131 -7.19 -2.41 -2.33
CA LYS A 131 -7.55 -1.42 -3.36
C LYS A 131 -6.56 -0.25 -3.36
N ASN A 132 -6.19 0.22 -2.17
CA ASN A 132 -5.23 1.31 -2.02
C ASN A 132 -3.82 0.89 -2.43
N TYR A 133 -3.37 -0.30 -2.02
CA TYR A 133 -2.08 -0.84 -2.46
C TYR A 133 -2.01 -0.88 -3.99
N GLN A 134 -3.01 -1.48 -4.64
CA GLN A 134 -3.06 -1.62 -6.09
C GLN A 134 -3.10 -0.25 -6.79
N SER A 135 -3.95 0.67 -6.32
CA SER A 135 -4.09 2.00 -6.93
C SER A 135 -2.80 2.81 -6.88
N PHE A 136 -2.17 2.94 -5.70
CA PHE A 136 -0.93 3.72 -5.59
C PHE A 136 0.23 3.07 -6.33
N ARG A 137 0.30 1.73 -6.34
CA ARG A 137 1.34 1.00 -7.06
C ARG A 137 1.17 1.10 -8.58
N LEU A 138 -0.07 1.02 -9.07
CA LEU A 138 -0.39 1.19 -10.48
C LEU A 138 -0.09 2.62 -10.93
N ALA A 139 -0.52 3.62 -10.16
CA ALA A 139 -0.25 5.02 -10.48
C ALA A 139 1.25 5.34 -10.55
N GLU A 140 2.03 4.81 -9.61
CA GLU A 140 3.49 4.91 -9.64
C GLU A 140 4.07 4.23 -10.90
N SER A 141 3.66 3.00 -11.21
CA SER A 141 4.16 2.26 -12.38
C SER A 141 3.82 2.97 -13.69
N GLU A 142 2.56 3.35 -13.88
CA GLU A 142 2.08 4.04 -15.07
C GLU A 142 2.83 5.35 -15.31
N PHE A 143 3.17 6.10 -14.25
CA PHE A 143 4.00 7.30 -14.40
C PHE A 143 5.39 6.97 -14.98
N TYR A 144 6.07 5.95 -14.42
CA TYR A 144 7.39 5.57 -14.90
C TYR A 144 7.34 4.97 -16.30
N ASP A 145 6.28 4.26 -16.65
CA ASP A 145 6.08 3.71 -17.99
C ASP A 145 5.82 4.82 -19.01
N LEU A 146 4.98 5.80 -18.70
CA LEU A 146 4.79 7.01 -19.53
C LEU A 146 6.08 7.81 -19.70
N ARG A 147 6.89 7.92 -18.65
CA ARG A 147 8.18 8.59 -18.73
C ARG A 147 9.16 7.84 -19.64
N ARG A 148 9.23 6.51 -19.53
CA ARG A 148 10.06 5.69 -20.43
C ARG A 148 9.59 5.81 -21.87
N GLU A 149 8.28 5.73 -22.09
CA GLU A 149 7.69 5.89 -23.42
C GLU A 149 8.06 7.25 -24.04
N LEU A 150 8.01 8.33 -23.26
CA LEU A 150 8.44 9.66 -23.69
C LEU A 150 9.93 9.71 -24.05
N LEU A 151 10.79 9.05 -23.27
CA LEU A 151 12.24 9.09 -23.45
C LEU A 151 12.74 8.17 -24.56
N ASP A 152 12.12 7.00 -24.75
CA ASP A 152 12.57 5.97 -25.68
C ASP A 152 11.86 6.06 -27.04
N THR A 153 10.56 6.39 -27.03
CA THR A 153 9.71 6.42 -28.23
C THR A 153 8.70 7.57 -28.20
N PRO A 154 9.16 8.84 -28.17
CA PRO A 154 8.27 10.00 -28.02
C PRO A 154 7.18 10.08 -29.10
N LEU A 155 7.46 9.59 -30.32
CA LEU A 155 6.51 9.57 -31.43
C LEU A 155 5.22 8.76 -31.15
N LYS A 156 5.22 7.86 -30.17
CA LYS A 156 3.99 7.17 -29.73
C LYS A 156 3.01 8.09 -29.00
N LEU A 157 3.53 9.16 -28.39
CA LEU A 157 2.71 10.10 -27.63
C LEU A 157 2.08 11.17 -28.53
N ALA A 158 2.81 11.63 -29.54
CA ALA A 158 2.33 12.55 -30.56
C ALA A 158 3.33 12.67 -31.73
N THR A 159 2.87 13.25 -32.83
CA THR A 159 3.75 13.85 -33.84
C THR A 159 4.60 14.99 -33.26
N SER A 160 5.70 15.33 -33.95
CA SER A 160 6.70 16.29 -33.49
C SER A 160 6.10 17.60 -32.97
N GLY A 161 6.48 18.01 -31.76
CA GLY A 161 6.10 19.29 -31.14
C GLY A 161 5.01 19.19 -30.06
N GLU A 162 4.19 18.14 -30.06
CA GLU A 162 3.09 17.97 -29.09
C GLU A 162 3.38 16.92 -28.00
N GLN A 163 4.49 16.19 -28.09
CA GLN A 163 4.76 15.03 -27.23
C GLN A 163 4.80 15.41 -25.74
N ILE A 164 5.41 16.55 -25.41
CA ILE A 164 5.55 17.04 -24.03
C ILE A 164 4.20 17.48 -23.46
N SER A 165 3.38 18.16 -24.26
CA SER A 165 2.04 18.59 -23.86
C SER A 165 1.15 17.37 -23.57
N ASN A 166 1.16 16.37 -24.47
CA ASN A 166 0.41 15.13 -24.29
C ASN A 166 0.90 14.34 -23.07
N PHE A 167 2.22 14.31 -22.84
CA PHE A 167 2.78 13.70 -21.63
C PHE A 167 2.26 14.40 -20.36
N PHE A 168 2.28 15.74 -20.30
CA PHE A 168 1.77 16.49 -19.15
C PHE A 168 0.28 16.27 -18.92
N GLU A 169 -0.52 16.17 -19.98
CA GLU A 169 -1.95 15.88 -19.88
C GLU A 169 -2.21 14.47 -19.35
N LYS A 170 -1.51 13.45 -19.89
CA LYS A 170 -1.60 12.07 -19.40
C LYS A 170 -1.20 11.96 -17.93
N VAL A 171 -0.11 12.62 -17.53
CA VAL A 171 0.31 12.71 -16.12
C VAL A 171 -0.74 13.43 -15.26
N GLY A 172 -1.36 14.49 -15.77
CA GLY A 172 -2.46 15.19 -15.09
C GLY A 172 -3.67 14.27 -14.85
N THR A 173 -4.04 13.49 -15.86
CA THR A 173 -5.13 12.49 -15.79
C THR A 173 -4.79 11.39 -14.79
N LEU A 174 -3.57 10.86 -14.84
CA LEU A 174 -3.06 9.87 -13.90
C LEU A 174 -3.18 10.36 -12.44
N ARG A 175 -2.74 11.60 -12.18
CA ARG A 175 -2.84 12.22 -10.86
C ARG A 175 -4.30 12.36 -10.40
N LYS A 176 -5.21 12.74 -11.29
CA LYS A 176 -6.64 12.85 -10.99
C LYS A 176 -7.23 11.49 -10.62
N ASN A 177 -6.82 10.42 -11.31
CA ASN A 177 -7.25 9.06 -11.03
C ASN A 177 -6.74 8.56 -9.68
N ALA A 178 -5.45 8.72 -9.40
CA ALA A 178 -4.87 8.35 -8.10
C ALA A 178 -5.51 9.12 -6.93
N ARG A 179 -5.82 10.41 -7.13
CA ARG A 179 -6.50 11.24 -6.12
C ARG A 179 -7.91 10.75 -5.79
N LYS A 180 -8.63 10.12 -6.74
CA LYS A 180 -9.92 9.49 -6.42
C LYS A 180 -9.73 8.38 -5.38
N SER A 181 -8.67 7.58 -5.48
CA SER A 181 -8.36 6.55 -4.49
C SER A 181 -7.94 7.13 -3.13
N GLU A 182 -7.32 8.31 -3.10
CA GLU A 182 -7.04 9.02 -1.84
C GLU A 182 -8.33 9.45 -1.14
N ILE A 183 -9.29 10.01 -1.89
CA ILE A 183 -10.55 10.57 -1.36
C ILE A 183 -11.57 9.48 -1.01
N ASP A 184 -11.56 8.35 -1.73
CA ASP A 184 -12.46 7.21 -1.49
C ASP A 184 -12.23 6.51 -0.13
N ASN A 185 -11.23 6.96 0.65
CA ASN A 185 -10.98 6.54 2.04
C ASN A 185 -11.63 7.45 3.08
N THR A 186 -12.27 8.55 2.66
CA THR A 186 -13.04 9.41 3.57
C THR A 186 -14.37 8.73 3.83
N PRO A 187 -14.75 8.43 5.08
CA PRO A 187 -16.06 7.83 5.35
C PRO A 187 -17.15 8.80 4.90
N THR A 188 -17.85 8.46 3.82
CA THR A 188 -19.08 9.13 3.41
C THR A 188 -20.20 8.68 4.35
N ILE A 189 -21.08 9.61 4.72
CA ILE A 189 -22.23 9.34 5.62
C ILE A 189 -23.09 8.18 5.07
N GLU A 190 -23.06 7.95 3.77
CA GLU A 190 -23.73 6.85 3.05
C GLU A 190 -23.20 5.45 3.42
N ASP A 191 -21.90 5.27 3.66
CA ASP A 191 -21.32 3.98 4.08
C ASP A 191 -21.81 3.54 5.49
N THR A 192 -22.35 4.48 6.26
CA THR A 192 -22.97 4.22 7.58
C THR A 192 -24.44 3.80 7.49
N LYS A 193 -25.10 3.99 6.35
CA LYS A 193 -26.52 3.67 6.16
C LYS A 193 -26.74 2.26 5.61
N ASP A 194 -25.81 1.75 4.80
CA ASP A 194 -25.90 0.41 4.20
C ASP A 194 -25.64 -0.76 5.18
N LYS A 195 -25.39 -0.49 6.46
CA LYS A 195 -25.25 -1.53 7.52
C LYS A 195 -26.45 -1.61 8.47
N LYS A 196 -27.57 -0.97 8.14
CA LYS A 196 -28.83 -1.02 8.93
C LYS A 196 -30.02 -1.62 8.17
N GLN A 197 -29.78 -2.52 7.22
CA GLN A 197 -30.80 -3.40 6.66
C GLN A 197 -30.51 -4.85 7.02
#